data_AF-A0A1R2CDH2-F1
#
_entry.id   AF-A0A1R2CDH2-F1
#
_cell.length_a   1.000
_cell.length_b   1.000
_cell.length_c   1.000
_cell.angle_alpha   90.00
_cell.angle_beta   90.00
_cell.angle_gamma   90.00
#
_symmetry.space_group_name_H-M   'P 1'
#
loop_
_entity.id
_entity.type
_entity.pdbx_description
1 polymer ?
#
loop_
_entity_poly.entity_id
_entity_poly.type
_entity_poly.pdbx_seq_one_letter_code
_entity_poly.pdbx_strand_id
1 'polypeptide(L)'
;MSRTISRGLLKSPEEEIEELQKRLSLLENERKTLFEESNYTMRQNKETILQLQKEHKDLRTQIKSFSKQVDPESLKPKPEETEEIIKLRRKLDHVRSLVMAKTHQIKTMQDKIKEISTDQKGSIMNEDAPLMRQIRILENRLDKAMIKYNEAQSIKKTYEQIVKQLKQERVAYDNQLAAIERSLRGKEHDFEELLLLSHDANHAKETAEAELCRFEAQVTVERMTREKNVEEKKDEVNRRLDATKRLEMADKRKGKDELEPKSFLARISSGIASTAFADQRSKEEKQKIKDYEDAFRRIKEATGVHDVNEIIQKFSTQEETLLNLENLRKEHQLKLEQLNENKAELKKKVEGLKYQNKGEVESRKQLEELEEALAKVMKKYEKSKGKYQRTMDIIQDTKAGIEHIAEMLESIKLDGQSNIPVSDENLIEALMQNRLKMEKIYFQVKGSEVFNMFEKQAITLSKTSDTAHRTAALLQAIYSVPELSASSGQLEKGNMYNCRVKGHQKEEEEDFSDDAIEDNLDSDALAREKINKESTLKMERLSKGIKAKRASSAASKKRKN
;
A
#
# COMPACT_ATOMS: atom_id res chain seq x y z
N MET A 1 11.52 26.17 15.48
CA MET A 1 10.64 27.33 15.67
C MET A 1 10.06 27.71 14.32
N SER A 2 8.74 27.78 14.28
CA SER A 2 7.85 27.69 13.12
C SER A 2 8.00 28.81 12.09
N ARG A 3 7.88 28.45 10.80
CA ARG A 3 7.44 29.38 9.75
C ARG A 3 5.96 29.13 9.50
N THR A 4 5.13 30.03 10.01
CA THR A 4 3.69 30.09 9.76
C THR A 4 3.48 30.80 8.43
N ILE A 5 3.14 30.05 7.39
CA ILE A 5 2.70 30.62 6.10
C ILE A 5 1.22 30.98 6.26
N SER A 6 0.95 32.28 6.23
CA SER A 6 -0.38 32.87 6.25
C SER A 6 -1.17 32.44 5.01
N ARG A 7 -2.21 31.63 5.21
CA ARG A 7 -3.24 31.32 4.22
C ARG A 7 -3.79 32.63 3.61
N GLY A 8 -3.60 32.81 2.31
CA GLY A 8 -4.29 33.85 1.55
C GLY A 8 -5.80 33.64 1.63
N LEU A 9 -6.54 34.66 2.06
CA LEU A 9 -7.99 34.68 1.99
C LEU A 9 -8.41 34.62 0.52
N LEU A 10 -9.13 33.56 0.14
CA LEU A 10 -9.90 33.52 -1.11
C LEU A 10 -10.93 34.64 -1.05
N LYS A 11 -10.79 35.64 -1.93
CA LYS A 11 -11.72 36.76 -2.05
C LYS A 11 -13.11 36.24 -2.44
N SER A 12 -14.15 36.81 -1.85
CA SER A 12 -15.53 36.48 -2.21
C SER A 12 -15.82 36.94 -3.65
N PRO A 13 -16.66 36.25 -4.43
CA PRO A 13 -17.09 36.72 -5.76
C PRO A 13 -17.70 38.13 -5.73
N GLU A 14 -18.23 38.58 -4.58
CA GLU A 14 -18.70 39.95 -4.37
C GLU A 14 -17.55 40.98 -4.33
N GLU A 15 -16.39 40.61 -3.76
CA GLU A 15 -15.20 41.46 -3.70
C GLU A 15 -14.55 41.62 -5.09
N GLU A 16 -14.57 40.57 -5.93
CA GLU A 16 -14.09 40.64 -7.31
C GLU A 16 -14.99 41.54 -8.19
N ILE A 17 -16.31 41.50 -7.97
CA ILE A 17 -17.26 42.39 -8.66
C ILE A 17 -17.03 43.85 -8.25
N GLU A 18 -16.81 44.12 -6.97
CA GLU A 18 -16.54 45.48 -6.49
C GLU A 18 -15.20 46.03 -7.04
N GLU A 19 -14.19 45.17 -7.15
CA GLU A 19 -12.89 45.53 -7.74
C GLU A 19 -13.00 45.83 -9.25
N LEU A 20 -13.81 45.06 -9.99
CA LEU A 20 -14.12 45.31 -11.40
C LEU A 20 -14.92 46.60 -11.61
N GLN A 21 -15.88 46.90 -10.74
CA GLN A 21 -16.65 48.16 -10.77
C GLN A 21 -15.75 49.38 -10.49
N LYS A 22 -14.83 49.29 -9.52
CA LYS A 22 -13.83 50.33 -9.26
C LYS A 22 -12.90 50.54 -10.46
N ARG A 23 -12.49 49.46 -11.12
CA ARG A 23 -11.65 49.53 -12.32
C ARG A 23 -12.38 50.17 -13.51
N LEU A 24 -13.66 49.85 -13.70
CA LEU A 24 -14.49 50.52 -14.72
C LEU A 24 -14.65 52.01 -14.46
N SER A 25 -14.89 52.40 -13.20
CA SER A 25 -14.98 53.83 -12.83
C SER A 25 -13.68 54.59 -13.08
N LEU A 26 -12.52 53.97 -12.82
CA LEU A 26 -11.22 54.57 -13.13
C LEU A 26 -11.02 54.76 -14.65
N LEU A 27 -11.37 53.76 -15.46
CA LEU A 27 -11.28 53.84 -16.92
C LEU A 27 -12.25 54.90 -17.50
N GLU A 28 -13.42 55.07 -16.92
CA GLU A 28 -14.35 56.13 -17.30
C GLU A 28 -13.81 57.53 -16.99
N ASN A 29 -13.16 57.69 -15.84
CA ASN A 29 -12.48 58.93 -15.47
C ASN A 29 -11.29 59.22 -16.39
N GLU A 30 -10.45 58.23 -16.69
CA GLU A 30 -9.34 58.37 -17.64
C GLU A 30 -9.83 58.77 -19.03
N ARG A 31 -10.87 58.11 -19.55
CA ARG A 31 -11.49 58.47 -20.82
C ARG A 31 -12.01 59.93 -20.82
N LYS A 32 -12.58 60.39 -19.71
CA LYS A 32 -13.07 61.77 -19.58
C LYS A 32 -11.91 62.77 -19.59
N THR A 33 -10.82 62.49 -18.86
CA THR A 33 -9.63 63.37 -18.85
C THR A 33 -8.99 63.49 -20.23
N LEU A 34 -8.84 62.39 -20.96
CA LEU A 34 -8.32 62.39 -22.33
C LEU A 34 -9.19 63.20 -23.30
N PHE A 35 -10.51 63.13 -23.13
CA PHE A 35 -11.44 63.92 -23.93
C PHE A 35 -11.35 65.41 -23.62
N GLU A 36 -11.19 65.79 -22.35
CA GLU A 36 -11.00 67.18 -21.94
C GLU A 36 -9.66 67.75 -22.46
N GLU A 37 -8.58 66.96 -22.40
CA GLU A 37 -7.26 67.33 -22.92
C GLU A 37 -7.25 67.49 -24.45
N SER A 38 -7.91 66.57 -25.19
CA SER A 38 -8.08 66.70 -26.64
C SER A 38 -8.89 67.93 -27.03
N ASN A 39 -9.94 68.28 -26.27
CA ASN A 39 -10.71 69.50 -26.54
C ASN A 39 -9.91 70.77 -26.22
N TYR A 40 -9.09 70.74 -25.18
CA TYR A 40 -8.20 71.85 -24.83
C TYR A 40 -7.16 72.12 -25.93
N THR A 41 -6.48 71.07 -26.41
CA THR A 41 -5.51 71.18 -27.52
C THR A 41 -6.18 71.64 -28.82
N MET A 42 -7.39 71.16 -29.12
CA MET A 42 -8.14 71.64 -30.28
C MET A 42 -8.51 73.13 -30.19
N ARG A 43 -8.80 73.65 -28.99
CA ARG A 43 -9.04 75.10 -28.79
C ARG A 43 -7.76 75.91 -28.99
N GLN A 44 -6.62 75.48 -28.43
CA GLN A 44 -5.33 76.14 -28.65
C GLN A 44 -4.94 76.17 -30.13
N ASN A 45 -5.15 75.07 -30.85
CA ASN A 45 -4.89 75.01 -32.29
C ASN A 45 -5.80 75.96 -33.09
N LYS A 46 -7.06 76.14 -32.67
CA LYS A 46 -7.95 77.14 -33.31
C LYS A 46 -7.47 78.57 -33.06
N GLU A 47 -6.99 78.87 -31.86
CA GLU A 47 -6.50 80.20 -31.50
C GLU A 47 -5.20 80.57 -32.25
N THR A 48 -4.26 79.62 -32.36
CA THR A 48 -3.03 79.81 -33.14
C THR A 48 -3.31 80.00 -34.63
N ILE A 49 -4.27 79.26 -35.20
CA ILE A 49 -4.71 79.48 -36.59
C ILE A 49 -5.27 80.89 -36.79
N LEU A 50 -6.06 81.40 -35.84
CA LEU A 50 -6.60 82.76 -35.92
C LEU A 50 -5.50 83.83 -35.84
N GLN A 51 -4.48 83.62 -34.99
CA GLN A 51 -3.31 84.50 -34.92
C GLN A 51 -2.54 84.52 -36.25
N LEU A 52 -2.23 83.34 -36.82
CA LEU A 52 -1.54 83.22 -38.11
C LEU A 52 -2.35 83.84 -39.26
N GLN A 53 -3.67 83.71 -39.24
CA GLN A 53 -4.53 84.35 -40.24
C GLN A 53 -4.49 85.88 -40.14
N LYS A 54 -4.39 86.43 -38.93
CA LYS A 54 -4.25 87.87 -38.70
C LYS A 54 -2.87 88.36 -39.18
N GLU A 55 -1.79 87.68 -38.81
CA GLU A 55 -0.43 87.97 -39.29
C GLU A 55 -0.34 87.90 -40.81
N HIS A 56 -0.94 86.89 -41.44
CA HIS A 56 -0.95 86.77 -42.90
C HIS A 56 -1.74 87.90 -43.57
N LYS A 57 -2.81 88.40 -42.93
CA LYS A 57 -3.56 89.57 -43.41
C LYS A 57 -2.71 90.84 -43.29
N ASP A 58 -1.98 91.01 -42.20
CA ASP A 58 -1.11 92.16 -41.94
C ASP A 58 0.13 92.16 -42.85
N LEU A 59 0.72 91.00 -43.12
CA LEU A 59 1.80 90.86 -44.12
C LEU A 59 1.29 91.14 -45.53
N ARG A 60 0.07 90.71 -45.87
CA ARG A 60 -0.54 91.05 -47.17
C ARG A 60 -0.79 92.54 -47.31
N THR A 61 -1.21 93.24 -46.26
CA THR A 61 -1.38 94.70 -46.33
C THR A 61 -0.02 95.40 -46.43
N GLN A 62 1.02 94.93 -45.74
CA GLN A 62 2.40 95.41 -45.90
C GLN A 62 2.94 95.20 -47.32
N ILE A 63 2.76 94.03 -47.93
CA ILE A 63 3.15 93.77 -49.32
C ILE A 63 2.40 94.70 -50.27
N LYS A 64 1.11 94.97 -50.02
CA LYS A 64 0.31 95.87 -50.85
C LYS A 64 0.74 97.34 -50.71
N SER A 65 1.29 97.75 -49.55
CA SER A 65 1.90 99.07 -49.40
C SER A 65 3.27 99.17 -50.08
N PHE A 66 4.11 98.12 -49.98
CA PHE A 66 5.41 98.09 -50.67
C PHE A 66 5.26 98.03 -52.19
N SER A 67 4.28 97.29 -52.71
CA SER A 67 3.99 97.21 -54.15
C SER A 67 3.51 98.54 -54.76
N LYS A 68 3.06 99.51 -53.95
CA LYS A 68 2.67 100.85 -54.42
C LYS A 68 3.85 101.83 -54.54
N GLN A 69 5.06 101.43 -54.12
CA GLN A 69 6.27 102.28 -54.13
C GLN A 69 7.30 101.89 -55.20
N VAL A 70 6.93 101.04 -56.18
CA VAL A 70 7.85 100.63 -57.25
C VAL A 70 7.31 101.08 -58.62
N ASP A 71 7.99 102.06 -59.23
CA ASP A 71 7.76 102.55 -60.59
C ASP A 71 8.16 101.48 -61.64
N PRO A 72 7.32 101.21 -62.67
CA PRO A 72 7.52 100.11 -63.61
C PRO A 72 8.29 100.50 -64.89
N GLU A 73 9.42 101.22 -64.78
CA GLU A 73 10.19 101.68 -65.97
C GLU A 73 11.64 101.16 -66.04
N SER A 74 12.02 100.13 -65.27
CA SER A 74 13.40 99.59 -65.25
C SER A 74 13.58 98.18 -65.84
N LEU A 75 12.58 97.63 -66.54
CA LEU A 75 12.71 96.30 -67.16
C LEU A 75 12.32 96.30 -68.64
N LYS A 76 13.27 96.61 -69.52
CA LYS A 76 13.26 96.14 -70.91
C LYS A 76 14.56 95.38 -71.19
N PRO A 77 14.54 94.04 -71.33
CA PRO A 77 15.74 93.26 -71.63
C PRO A 77 16.15 93.42 -73.10
N LYS A 78 17.45 93.30 -73.36
CA LYS A 78 18.06 93.33 -74.70
C LYS A 78 17.54 92.18 -75.57
N PRO A 79 17.39 92.35 -76.90
CA PRO A 79 16.75 91.36 -77.78
C PRO A 79 17.52 90.05 -77.98
N GLU A 80 18.80 89.96 -77.61
CA GLU A 80 19.60 88.72 -77.73
C GLU A 80 19.35 87.74 -76.57
N GLU A 81 19.11 88.25 -75.35
CA GLU A 81 18.78 87.42 -74.18
C GLU A 81 17.38 86.81 -74.29
N THR A 82 16.44 87.47 -74.98
CA THR A 82 15.08 86.97 -75.13
C THR A 82 14.99 85.76 -76.06
N GLU A 83 15.81 85.68 -77.12
CA GLU A 83 15.85 84.51 -77.99
C GLU A 83 16.43 83.27 -77.30
N GLU A 84 17.49 83.45 -76.50
CA GLU A 84 18.05 82.36 -75.69
C GLU A 84 17.07 81.90 -74.61
N ILE A 85 16.39 82.83 -73.96
CA ILE A 85 15.31 82.53 -73.00
C ILE A 85 14.17 81.76 -73.69
N ILE A 86 13.77 82.12 -74.91
CA ILE A 86 12.74 81.40 -75.66
C ILE A 86 13.20 79.97 -76.00
N LYS A 87 14.46 79.78 -76.41
CA LYS A 87 15.03 78.45 -76.67
C LYS A 87 15.11 77.60 -75.40
N LEU A 88 15.58 78.18 -74.30
CA LEU A 88 15.63 77.51 -72.99
C LEU A 88 14.23 77.18 -72.47
N ARG A 89 13.25 78.06 -72.69
CA ARG A 89 11.85 77.83 -72.32
C ARG A 89 11.23 76.68 -73.12
N ARG A 90 11.48 76.60 -74.43
CA ARG A 90 11.08 75.44 -75.25
C ARG A 90 11.71 74.13 -74.78
N LYS A 91 12.99 74.15 -74.40
CA LYS A 91 13.67 72.98 -73.82
C LYS A 91 13.07 72.60 -72.46
N LEU A 92 12.78 73.57 -71.61
CA LEU A 92 12.13 73.37 -70.31
C LEU A 92 10.73 72.77 -70.48
N ASP A 93 9.92 73.29 -71.41
CA ASP A 93 8.58 72.80 -71.69
C ASP A 93 8.61 71.38 -72.26
N HIS A 94 9.60 71.06 -73.09
CA HIS A 94 9.85 69.69 -73.57
C HIS A 94 10.22 68.73 -72.43
N VAL A 95 11.13 69.13 -71.53
CA VAL A 95 11.50 68.34 -70.35
C VAL A 95 10.31 68.18 -69.41
N ARG A 96 9.50 69.22 -69.21
CA ARG A 96 8.27 69.14 -68.40
C ARG A 96 7.26 68.15 -68.99
N SER A 97 7.06 68.17 -70.31
CA SER A 97 6.20 67.20 -70.99
C SER A 97 6.68 65.75 -70.78
N LEU A 98 7.98 65.51 -70.90
CA LEU A 98 8.59 64.20 -70.62
C LEU A 98 8.41 63.77 -69.16
N VAL A 99 8.64 64.68 -68.21
CA VAL A 99 8.44 64.42 -66.77
C VAL A 99 6.98 64.10 -66.48
N MET A 100 6.02 64.82 -67.08
CA MET A 100 4.60 64.53 -66.92
C MET A 100 4.22 63.16 -67.48
N ALA A 101 4.72 62.80 -68.67
CA ALA A 101 4.51 61.47 -69.25
C ALA A 101 5.08 60.36 -68.37
N LYS A 102 6.30 60.53 -67.83
CA LYS A 102 6.92 59.57 -66.92
C LYS A 102 6.19 59.48 -65.58
N THR A 103 5.71 60.59 -65.06
CA THR A 103 4.91 60.60 -63.82
C THR A 103 3.59 59.86 -64.00
N HIS A 104 2.96 60.00 -65.18
CA HIS A 104 1.75 59.23 -65.52
C HIS A 104 2.04 57.72 -65.65
N GLN A 105 3.17 57.34 -66.27
CA GLN A 105 3.62 55.94 -66.30
C GLN A 105 3.86 55.38 -64.90
N ILE A 106 4.47 56.14 -64.00
CA ILE A 106 4.68 55.71 -62.61
C ILE A 106 3.34 55.51 -61.90
N LYS A 107 2.39 56.44 -62.04
CA LYS A 107 1.05 56.30 -61.44
C LYS A 107 0.31 55.06 -61.93
N THR A 108 0.30 54.83 -63.24
CA THR A 108 -0.35 53.63 -63.81
C THR A 108 0.32 52.34 -63.35
N MET A 109 1.65 52.32 -63.20
CA MET A 109 2.34 51.16 -62.61
C MET A 109 2.04 50.99 -61.12
N GLN A 110 1.94 52.08 -60.35
CA GLN A 110 1.56 52.04 -58.94
C GLN A 110 0.13 51.54 -58.75
N ASP A 111 -0.81 51.93 -59.62
CA ASP A 111 -2.19 51.48 -59.56
C ASP A 111 -2.30 49.98 -59.91
N LYS A 112 -1.54 49.51 -60.91
CA LYS A 112 -1.43 48.07 -61.20
C LYS A 112 -0.82 47.26 -60.04
N ILE A 113 0.20 47.81 -59.37
CA ILE A 113 0.77 47.16 -58.17
C ILE A 113 -0.26 47.09 -57.05
N LYS A 114 -1.07 48.15 -56.86
CA LYS A 114 -2.15 48.13 -55.87
C LYS A 114 -3.21 47.09 -56.22
N GLU A 115 -3.64 47.02 -57.47
CA GLU A 115 -4.62 46.04 -57.97
C GLU A 115 -4.13 44.59 -57.76
N ILE A 116 -2.87 44.29 -58.12
CA ILE A 116 -2.25 42.99 -57.86
C ILE A 116 -2.15 42.71 -56.36
N SER A 117 -1.84 43.73 -55.54
CA SER A 117 -1.75 43.56 -54.08
C SER A 117 -3.12 43.32 -53.43
N THR A 118 -4.20 43.89 -53.98
CA THR A 118 -5.56 43.64 -53.52
C THR A 118 -6.03 42.25 -53.94
N ASP A 119 -5.69 41.81 -55.15
CA ASP A 119 -6.00 40.46 -55.64
C ASP A 119 -5.22 39.39 -54.87
N GLN A 120 -3.95 39.62 -54.54
CA GLN A 120 -3.18 38.73 -53.67
C GLN A 120 -3.79 38.62 -52.28
N LYS A 121 -4.22 39.73 -51.68
CA LYS A 121 -4.90 39.70 -50.38
C LYS A 121 -6.25 38.97 -50.44
N GLY A 122 -6.99 39.10 -51.55
CA GLY A 122 -8.20 38.30 -51.79
C GLY A 122 -7.92 36.80 -51.94
N SER A 123 -6.82 36.44 -52.60
CA SER A 123 -6.43 35.03 -52.82
C SER A 123 -5.88 34.34 -51.57
N ILE A 124 -5.25 35.06 -50.64
CA ILE A 124 -4.75 34.52 -49.36
C ILE A 124 -5.92 34.24 -48.39
N MET A 125 -7.06 34.89 -48.57
CA MET A 125 -8.27 34.72 -47.76
C MET A 125 -9.18 33.57 -48.25
N ASN A 126 -8.73 32.75 -49.21
CA ASN A 126 -9.42 31.52 -49.59
C ASN A 126 -9.19 30.42 -48.52
N GLU A 127 -9.80 30.59 -47.35
CA GLU A 127 -9.91 29.53 -46.32
C GLU A 127 -10.64 28.27 -46.83
N ASP A 128 -11.28 28.35 -47.99
CA ASP A 128 -11.95 27.25 -48.70
C ASP A 128 -11.03 26.46 -49.66
N ALA A 129 -9.71 26.64 -49.60
CA ALA A 129 -8.78 25.79 -50.33
C ALA A 129 -9.04 24.31 -49.96
N PRO A 130 -9.26 23.41 -50.93
CA PRO A 130 -9.63 22.01 -50.66
C PRO A 130 -8.63 21.29 -49.74
N LEU A 131 -7.37 21.73 -49.75
CA LEU A 131 -6.32 21.27 -48.86
C LEU A 131 -6.58 21.63 -47.38
N MET A 132 -7.02 22.84 -47.08
CA MET A 132 -7.29 23.29 -45.71
C MET A 132 -8.49 22.53 -45.11
N ARG A 133 -9.51 22.27 -45.93
CA ARG A 133 -10.64 21.40 -45.55
C ARG A 133 -10.20 19.96 -45.28
N GLN A 134 -9.28 19.43 -46.09
CA GLN A 134 -8.73 18.09 -45.90
C GLN A 134 -7.89 18.00 -44.62
N ILE A 135 -7.07 19.01 -44.33
CA ILE A 135 -6.30 19.12 -43.09
C ILE A 135 -7.25 19.08 -41.89
N ARG A 136 -8.31 19.89 -41.89
CA ARG A 136 -9.30 19.92 -40.79
C ARG A 136 -10.02 18.58 -40.59
N ILE A 137 -10.31 17.83 -41.66
CA ILE A 137 -10.91 16.49 -41.55
C ILE A 137 -9.92 15.49 -40.94
N LEU A 138 -8.65 15.55 -41.35
CA LEU A 138 -7.60 14.69 -40.83
C LEU A 138 -7.30 14.99 -39.36
N GLU A 139 -7.27 16.27 -38.96
CA GLU A 139 -7.16 16.71 -37.57
C GLU A 139 -8.32 16.17 -36.72
N ASN A 140 -9.56 16.37 -37.16
CA ASN A 140 -10.73 15.83 -36.45
C ASN A 140 -10.70 14.29 -36.34
N ARG A 141 -10.15 13.60 -37.34
CA ARG A 141 -10.00 12.14 -37.31
C ARG A 141 -8.91 11.72 -36.34
N LEU A 142 -7.81 12.47 -36.27
CA LEU A 142 -6.73 12.27 -35.31
C LEU A 142 -7.23 12.48 -33.89
N ASP A 143 -7.95 13.57 -33.62
CA ASP A 143 -8.53 13.85 -32.31
C ASP A 143 -9.46 12.73 -31.84
N LYS A 144 -10.34 12.23 -32.74
CA LYS A 144 -11.20 11.08 -32.44
C LYS A 144 -10.39 9.81 -32.17
N ALA A 145 -9.29 9.58 -32.87
CA ALA A 145 -8.41 8.45 -32.62
C ALA A 145 -7.69 8.58 -31.27
N MET A 146 -7.25 9.78 -30.91
CA MET A 146 -6.62 10.07 -29.62
C MET A 146 -7.60 9.88 -28.46
N ILE A 147 -8.84 10.37 -28.58
CA ILE A 147 -9.88 10.15 -27.56
C ILE A 147 -10.12 8.65 -27.35
N LYS A 148 -10.27 7.88 -28.43
CA LYS A 148 -10.45 6.42 -28.36
C LYS A 148 -9.23 5.71 -27.76
N TYR A 149 -8.01 6.16 -28.09
CA TYR A 149 -6.79 5.61 -27.52
C TYR A 149 -6.71 5.86 -26.01
N ASN A 150 -7.01 7.08 -25.57
CA ASN A 150 -7.01 7.44 -24.16
C ASN A 150 -8.09 6.69 -23.38
N GLU A 151 -9.27 6.49 -23.97
CA GLU A 151 -10.35 5.68 -23.38
C GLU A 151 -9.96 4.19 -23.31
N ALA A 152 -9.39 3.63 -24.37
CA ALA A 152 -8.88 2.26 -24.35
C ALA A 152 -7.76 2.09 -23.30
N GLN A 153 -6.90 3.09 -23.14
CA GLN A 153 -5.82 3.07 -22.16
C GLN A 153 -6.34 3.19 -20.73
N SER A 154 -7.39 3.99 -20.48
CA SER A 154 -8.01 4.07 -19.15
C SER A 154 -8.69 2.74 -18.79
N ILE A 155 -9.42 2.12 -19.73
CA ILE A 155 -10.01 0.78 -19.58
C ILE A 155 -8.93 -0.29 -19.36
N LYS A 156 -7.82 -0.22 -20.10
CA LYS A 156 -6.69 -1.14 -19.90
C LYS A 156 -6.13 -1.03 -18.48
N LYS A 157 -5.91 0.19 -17.97
CA LYS A 157 -5.42 0.43 -16.61
C LYS A 157 -6.38 -0.14 -15.55
N THR A 158 -7.69 -0.01 -15.73
CA THR A 158 -8.66 -0.59 -14.78
C THR A 158 -8.61 -2.12 -14.82
N TYR A 159 -8.55 -2.74 -16.00
CA TYR A 159 -8.39 -4.20 -16.09
C TYR A 159 -7.05 -4.68 -15.50
N GLU A 160 -5.95 -3.97 -15.71
CA GLU A 160 -4.66 -4.28 -15.09
C GLU A 160 -4.75 -4.24 -13.56
N GLN A 161 -5.47 -3.26 -13.00
CA GLN A 161 -5.73 -3.17 -11.57
C GLN A 161 -6.59 -4.34 -11.06
N ILE A 162 -7.68 -4.69 -11.76
CA ILE A 162 -8.54 -5.82 -11.41
C ILE A 162 -7.73 -7.12 -11.44
N VAL A 163 -6.92 -7.35 -12.47
CA VAL A 163 -6.05 -8.54 -12.57
C VAL A 163 -5.03 -8.58 -11.44
N LYS A 164 -4.45 -7.44 -11.07
CA LYS A 164 -3.52 -7.37 -9.93
C LYS A 164 -4.22 -7.73 -8.62
N GLN A 165 -5.42 -7.21 -8.38
CA GLN A 165 -6.22 -7.54 -7.20
C GLN A 165 -6.58 -9.01 -7.17
N LEU A 166 -7.10 -9.58 -8.27
CA LEU A 166 -7.44 -11.01 -8.35
C LEU A 166 -6.22 -11.91 -8.12
N LYS A 167 -5.04 -11.52 -8.60
CA LYS A 167 -3.79 -12.25 -8.32
C LYS A 167 -3.41 -12.20 -6.84
N GLN A 168 -3.58 -11.04 -6.19
CA GLN A 168 -3.33 -10.89 -4.74
C GLN A 168 -4.35 -11.69 -3.92
N GLU A 169 -5.63 -11.64 -4.29
CA GLU A 169 -6.71 -12.40 -3.66
C GLU A 169 -6.48 -13.91 -3.80
N ARG A 170 -6.04 -14.39 -4.97
CA ARG A 170 -5.69 -15.81 -5.16
C ARG A 170 -4.65 -16.29 -4.14
N VAL A 171 -3.57 -15.53 -3.96
CA VAL A 171 -2.53 -15.88 -2.97
C VAL A 171 -3.08 -15.80 -1.54
N ALA A 172 -3.97 -14.85 -1.26
CA ALA A 172 -4.62 -14.75 0.04
C ALA A 172 -5.54 -15.96 0.32
N TYR A 173 -6.27 -16.45 -0.69
CA TYR A 173 -7.09 -17.65 -0.55
C TYR A 173 -6.26 -18.90 -0.26
N ASP A 174 -5.09 -19.07 -0.89
CA ASP A 174 -4.20 -20.19 -0.59
C ASP A 174 -3.73 -20.16 0.88
N ASN A 175 -3.43 -18.97 1.42
CA ASN A 175 -3.07 -18.80 2.83
C ASN A 175 -4.24 -19.11 3.77
N GLN A 176 -5.46 -18.68 3.42
CA GLN A 176 -6.67 -18.98 4.19
C GLN A 176 -6.97 -20.49 4.18
N LEU A 177 -6.83 -21.14 3.02
CA LEU A 177 -6.99 -22.58 2.89
C LEU A 177 -5.97 -23.33 3.75
N ALA A 178 -4.70 -22.96 3.68
CA ALA A 178 -3.64 -23.56 4.50
C ALA A 178 -3.85 -23.33 6.01
N ALA A 179 -4.47 -22.22 6.41
CA ALA A 179 -4.85 -21.99 7.80
C ALA A 179 -6.01 -22.90 8.24
N ILE A 180 -7.04 -23.05 7.40
CA ILE A 180 -8.17 -23.95 7.66
C ILE A 180 -7.71 -25.41 7.71
N GLU A 181 -6.85 -25.85 6.78
CA GLU A 181 -6.29 -27.21 6.76
C GLU A 181 -5.44 -27.52 7.99
N ARG A 182 -4.68 -26.54 8.51
CA ARG A 182 -3.95 -26.71 9.78
C ARG A 182 -4.91 -26.83 10.95
N SER A 183 -5.96 -26.01 10.99
CA SER A 183 -6.98 -26.11 12.03
C SER A 183 -7.74 -27.43 11.96
N LEU A 184 -8.03 -27.93 10.75
CA LEU A 184 -8.71 -29.21 10.55
C LEU A 184 -7.85 -30.36 11.06
N ARG A 185 -6.57 -30.42 10.67
CA ARG A 185 -5.62 -31.42 11.17
C ARG A 185 -5.47 -31.39 12.68
N GLY A 186 -5.42 -30.19 13.28
CA GLY A 186 -5.43 -30.06 14.73
C GLY A 186 -6.70 -30.65 15.36
N LYS A 187 -7.87 -30.42 14.76
CA LYS A 187 -9.14 -30.97 15.25
C LYS A 187 -9.29 -32.48 15.03
N GLU A 188 -8.74 -33.02 13.95
CA GLU A 188 -8.67 -34.46 13.71
C GLU A 188 -7.81 -35.14 14.78
N HIS A 189 -6.66 -34.55 15.13
CA HIS A 189 -5.81 -35.03 16.22
C HIS A 189 -6.53 -34.95 17.58
N ASP A 190 -7.15 -33.81 17.91
CA ASP A 190 -7.96 -33.66 19.13
C ASP A 190 -9.07 -34.75 19.20
N PHE A 191 -9.67 -35.08 18.05
CA PHE A 191 -10.70 -36.11 17.95
C PHE A 191 -10.15 -37.53 18.16
N GLU A 192 -8.99 -37.85 17.58
CA GLU A 192 -8.31 -39.12 17.82
C GLU A 192 -7.91 -39.30 19.29
N GLU A 193 -7.38 -38.26 19.93
CA GLU A 193 -7.08 -38.28 21.37
C GLU A 193 -8.34 -38.49 22.20
N LEU A 194 -9.44 -37.81 21.87
CA LEU A 194 -10.71 -37.98 22.56
C LEU A 194 -11.28 -39.39 22.38
N LEU A 195 -11.11 -39.99 21.20
CA LEU A 195 -11.53 -41.36 20.93
C LEU A 195 -10.75 -42.37 21.77
N LEU A 196 -9.44 -42.20 21.89
CA LEU A 196 -8.58 -43.01 22.76
C LEU A 196 -9.01 -42.87 24.22
N LEU A 197 -9.23 -41.64 24.70
CA LEU A 197 -9.71 -41.39 26.06
C LEU A 197 -11.09 -42.03 26.30
N SER A 198 -11.98 -42.02 25.31
CA SER A 198 -13.27 -42.68 25.39
C SER A 198 -13.13 -44.20 25.48
N HIS A 199 -12.18 -44.80 24.76
CA HIS A 199 -11.89 -46.22 24.86
C HIS A 199 -11.36 -46.58 26.26
N ASP A 200 -10.43 -45.79 26.79
CA ASP A 200 -9.87 -45.99 28.14
C ASP A 200 -10.95 -45.82 29.22
N ALA A 201 -11.84 -44.83 29.08
CA ALA A 201 -12.95 -44.63 29.98
C ALA A 201 -13.97 -45.79 29.93
N ASN A 202 -14.26 -46.31 28.74
CA ASN A 202 -15.12 -47.49 28.59
C ASN A 202 -14.46 -48.73 29.19
N HIS A 203 -13.17 -48.93 28.98
CA HIS A 203 -12.44 -50.05 29.58
C HIS A 203 -12.45 -49.96 31.12
N ALA A 204 -12.18 -48.78 31.68
CA ALA A 204 -12.26 -48.56 33.12
C ALA A 204 -13.66 -48.85 33.67
N LYS A 205 -14.71 -48.42 32.95
CA LYS A 205 -16.10 -48.72 33.30
C LYS A 205 -16.37 -50.24 33.28
N GLU A 206 -15.99 -50.94 32.21
CA GLU A 206 -16.16 -52.39 32.09
C GLU A 206 -15.42 -53.16 33.19
N THR A 207 -14.21 -52.72 33.55
CA THR A 207 -13.46 -53.31 34.66
C THR A 207 -14.18 -53.11 36.00
N ALA A 208 -14.71 -51.92 36.27
CA ALA A 208 -15.47 -51.63 37.48
C ALA A 208 -16.80 -52.41 37.53
N GLU A 209 -17.51 -52.52 36.41
CA GLU A 209 -18.73 -53.33 36.31
C GLU A 209 -18.44 -54.82 36.53
N ALA A 210 -17.32 -55.33 36.00
CA ALA A 210 -16.90 -56.71 36.21
C ALA A 210 -16.51 -56.97 37.68
N GLU A 211 -15.79 -56.04 38.33
CA GLU A 211 -15.47 -56.12 39.76
C GLU A 211 -16.72 -56.06 40.63
N LEU A 212 -17.65 -55.17 40.32
CA LEU A 212 -18.93 -55.06 41.02
C LEU A 212 -19.76 -56.36 40.89
N CYS A 213 -19.86 -56.91 39.68
CA CYS A 213 -20.54 -58.19 39.44
C CYS A 213 -19.89 -59.35 40.22
N ARG A 214 -18.54 -59.41 40.27
CA ARG A 214 -17.82 -60.39 41.09
C ARG A 214 -18.11 -60.22 42.58
N PHE A 215 -18.13 -58.97 43.06
CA PHE A 215 -18.43 -58.68 44.46
C PHE A 215 -19.87 -59.02 44.82
N GLU A 216 -20.85 -58.69 43.97
CA GLU A 216 -22.25 -59.09 44.15
C GLU A 216 -22.41 -60.62 44.19
N ALA A 217 -21.74 -61.33 43.28
CA ALA A 217 -21.71 -62.79 43.30
C ALA A 217 -21.09 -63.33 44.59
N GLN A 218 -20.00 -62.73 45.08
CA GLN A 218 -19.40 -63.12 46.35
C GLN A 218 -20.36 -62.89 47.54
N VAL A 219 -20.98 -61.71 47.62
CA VAL A 219 -21.93 -61.36 48.70
C VAL A 219 -23.14 -62.29 48.68
N THR A 220 -23.66 -62.64 47.50
CA THR A 220 -24.78 -63.59 47.40
C THR A 220 -24.40 -64.99 47.88
N VAL A 221 -23.21 -65.48 47.51
CA VAL A 221 -22.70 -66.77 48.02
C VAL A 221 -22.48 -66.73 49.54
N GLU A 222 -21.89 -65.65 50.07
CA GLU A 222 -21.72 -65.46 51.52
C GLU A 222 -23.08 -65.41 52.25
N ARG A 223 -24.09 -64.77 51.66
CA ARG A 223 -25.46 -64.76 52.20
C ARG A 223 -26.08 -66.16 52.20
N MET A 224 -25.96 -66.92 51.10
CA MET A 224 -26.47 -68.29 51.01
C MET A 224 -25.78 -69.23 51.99
N THR A 225 -24.45 -69.14 52.13
CA THR A 225 -23.69 -69.94 53.10
C THR A 225 -24.05 -69.58 54.54
N ARG A 226 -24.22 -68.28 54.84
CA ARG A 226 -24.69 -67.84 56.16
C ARG A 226 -26.11 -68.32 56.47
N GLU A 227 -27.02 -68.23 55.50
CA GLU A 227 -28.39 -68.73 55.63
C GLU A 227 -28.42 -70.24 55.87
N LYS A 228 -27.62 -71.00 55.11
CA LYS A 228 -27.42 -72.43 55.33
C LYS A 228 -26.88 -72.74 56.73
N ASN A 229 -25.85 -72.03 57.20
CA ASN A 229 -25.29 -72.21 58.53
C ASN A 229 -26.30 -71.87 59.65
N VAL A 230 -27.13 -70.84 59.44
CA VAL A 230 -28.21 -70.49 60.37
C VAL A 230 -29.27 -71.59 60.41
N GLU A 231 -29.65 -72.13 59.25
CA GLU A 231 -30.61 -73.22 59.16
C GLU A 231 -30.10 -74.51 59.81
N GLU A 232 -28.84 -74.89 59.54
CA GLU A 232 -28.18 -76.03 60.20
C GLU A 232 -28.14 -75.87 61.73
N LYS A 233 -27.89 -74.65 62.24
CA LYS A 233 -27.93 -74.38 63.69
C LYS A 233 -29.34 -74.40 64.26
N LYS A 234 -30.35 -73.91 63.53
CA LYS A 234 -31.76 -74.03 63.95
C LYS A 234 -32.16 -75.49 64.04
N ASP A 235 -31.80 -76.31 63.05
CA ASP A 235 -32.06 -77.74 63.05
C ASP A 235 -31.40 -78.43 64.25
N GLU A 236 -30.15 -78.10 64.56
CA GLU A 236 -29.46 -78.63 65.74
C GLU A 236 -30.17 -78.22 67.05
N VAL A 237 -30.59 -76.96 67.18
CA VAL A 237 -31.36 -76.49 68.35
C VAL A 237 -32.72 -77.19 68.43
N ASN A 238 -33.43 -77.35 67.32
CA ASN A 238 -34.70 -78.07 67.26
C ASN A 238 -34.53 -79.54 67.67
N ARG A 239 -33.49 -80.23 67.18
CA ARG A 239 -33.14 -81.60 67.59
C ARG A 239 -32.87 -81.68 69.08
N ARG A 240 -32.14 -80.72 69.66
CA ARG A 240 -31.90 -80.65 71.11
C ARG A 240 -33.18 -80.40 71.88
N LEU A 241 -34.03 -79.47 71.44
CA LEU A 241 -35.33 -79.19 72.06
C LEU A 241 -36.25 -80.42 72.04
N ASP A 242 -36.27 -81.16 70.94
CA ASP A 242 -37.05 -82.40 70.83
C ASP A 242 -36.47 -83.50 71.73
N ALA A 243 -35.15 -83.61 71.84
CA ALA A 243 -34.49 -84.52 72.78
C ALA A 243 -34.78 -84.13 74.24
N THR A 244 -34.73 -82.85 74.60
CA THR A 244 -35.07 -82.38 75.96
C THR A 244 -36.54 -82.57 76.27
N LYS A 245 -37.45 -82.31 75.32
CA LYS A 245 -38.89 -82.61 75.49
C LYS A 245 -39.13 -84.11 75.71
N ARG A 246 -38.41 -84.98 74.99
CA ARG A 246 -38.47 -86.43 75.20
C ARG A 246 -37.95 -86.83 76.58
N LEU A 247 -36.87 -86.22 77.06
CA LEU A 247 -36.33 -86.43 78.40
C LEU A 247 -37.27 -85.90 79.49
N GLU A 248 -37.88 -84.72 79.30
CA GLU A 248 -38.86 -84.16 80.24
C GLU A 248 -40.12 -85.04 80.33
N MET A 249 -40.57 -85.61 79.21
CA MET A 249 -41.65 -86.60 79.19
C MET A 249 -41.25 -87.94 79.85
N ALA A 250 -39.95 -88.25 79.90
CA ALA A 250 -39.41 -89.41 80.61
C ALA A 250 -39.22 -89.15 82.12
N ASP A 251 -38.82 -87.95 82.52
CA ASP A 251 -38.69 -87.51 83.92
C ASP A 251 -40.05 -87.26 84.58
N LYS A 252 -41.03 -86.72 83.85
CA LYS A 252 -42.44 -86.66 84.31
C LYS A 252 -43.05 -88.05 84.54
N ARG A 253 -42.43 -89.12 84.02
CA ARG A 253 -42.79 -90.52 84.32
C ARG A 253 -41.96 -91.13 85.46
N LYS A 254 -40.93 -90.45 85.97
CA LYS A 254 -40.03 -90.93 87.04
C LYS A 254 -39.95 -90.06 88.30
N GLY A 255 -40.71 -88.96 88.39
CA GLY A 255 -40.76 -88.10 89.58
C GLY A 255 -41.87 -88.47 90.58
N LYS A 256 -41.69 -89.56 91.32
CA LYS A 256 -42.32 -89.80 92.63
C LYS A 256 -41.26 -90.48 93.51
N ASP A 257 -41.08 -89.95 94.73
CA ASP A 257 -40.13 -90.34 95.78
C ASP A 257 -38.74 -89.70 95.66
N GLU A 258 -38.07 -89.21 96.70
CA GLU A 258 -38.40 -88.68 98.03
C GLU A 258 -37.03 -88.21 98.62
N LEU A 259 -37.05 -87.20 99.48
CA LEU A 259 -36.16 -86.99 100.64
C LEU A 259 -34.72 -86.40 100.48
N GLU A 260 -34.61 -85.14 100.94
CA GLU A 260 -33.51 -84.52 101.71
C GLU A 260 -33.29 -85.19 103.12
N PRO A 261 -32.51 -84.70 104.14
CA PRO A 261 -31.47 -83.64 104.29
C PRO A 261 -30.27 -84.02 105.23
N LYS A 262 -29.46 -83.00 105.57
CA LYS A 262 -28.65 -82.75 106.82
C LYS A 262 -27.14 -82.99 106.66
N SER A 263 -26.22 -82.24 107.27
CA SER A 263 -26.14 -81.06 108.16
C SER A 263 -24.65 -80.94 108.50
N PHE A 264 -24.08 -79.73 108.70
CA PHE A 264 -23.44 -79.38 109.99
C PHE A 264 -22.84 -77.96 109.98
N LEU A 265 -23.01 -77.29 111.11
CA LEU A 265 -22.73 -75.90 111.42
C LEU A 265 -21.30 -75.69 111.98
N ALA A 266 -20.72 -74.53 111.64
CA ALA A 266 -19.85 -73.66 112.45
C ALA A 266 -18.59 -74.22 113.17
N ARG A 267 -17.43 -73.61 112.87
CA ARG A 267 -16.51 -73.12 113.94
C ARG A 267 -15.53 -72.03 113.46
N ILE A 268 -15.46 -70.99 114.28
CA ILE A 268 -14.57 -69.83 114.29
C ILE A 268 -13.16 -70.25 114.78
N SER A 269 -12.07 -69.76 114.16
CA SER A 269 -10.94 -69.08 114.85
C SER A 269 -9.75 -68.75 113.93
N SER A 270 -9.53 -67.45 113.76
CA SER A 270 -8.25 -66.71 113.68
C SER A 270 -6.96 -67.38 113.17
N GLY A 271 -6.37 -66.74 112.15
CA GLY A 271 -4.93 -66.49 112.08
C GLY A 271 -4.13 -67.40 111.14
N ILE A 272 -3.85 -66.91 109.94
CA ILE A 272 -2.51 -66.77 109.34
C ILE A 272 -2.69 -65.99 108.04
N ALA A 273 -2.49 -64.68 108.13
CA ALA A 273 -2.34 -63.79 107.01
C ALA A 273 -0.88 -63.85 106.53
N SER A 274 -0.59 -64.68 105.52
CA SER A 274 0.62 -64.49 104.68
C SER A 274 0.57 -65.18 103.31
N THR A 275 -0.44 -65.98 102.99
CA THR A 275 -0.56 -66.65 101.67
C THR A 275 -1.53 -65.96 100.70
N ALA A 276 -2.33 -65.00 101.17
CA ALA A 276 -3.31 -64.29 100.34
C ALA A 276 -2.65 -63.32 99.33
N PHE A 277 -1.52 -62.69 99.66
CA PHE A 277 -0.89 -61.72 98.75
C PHE A 277 -0.16 -62.36 97.57
N ALA A 278 0.45 -63.54 97.74
CA ALA A 278 1.08 -64.26 96.63
C ALA A 278 0.05 -64.86 95.67
N ASP A 279 -1.07 -65.35 96.22
CA ASP A 279 -2.14 -65.98 95.43
C ASP A 279 -3.03 -64.93 94.73
N GLN A 280 -3.16 -63.73 95.30
CA GLN A 280 -3.86 -62.61 94.67
C GLN A 280 -3.03 -61.98 93.54
N ARG A 281 -1.70 -61.87 93.69
CA ARG A 281 -0.80 -61.44 92.61
C ARG A 281 -0.74 -62.46 91.46
N SER A 282 -0.74 -63.75 91.78
CA SER A 282 -0.82 -64.82 90.77
C SER A 282 -2.17 -64.85 90.05
N LYS A 283 -3.27 -64.53 90.75
CA LYS A 283 -4.61 -64.39 90.15
C LYS A 283 -4.71 -63.14 89.27
N GLU A 284 -4.13 -62.02 89.68
CA GLU A 284 -4.06 -60.81 88.86
C GLU A 284 -3.20 -61.00 87.61
N GLU A 285 -2.06 -61.69 87.71
CA GLU A 285 -1.23 -62.03 86.54
C GLU A 285 -1.96 -62.99 85.59
N LYS A 286 -2.66 -64.00 86.11
CA LYS A 286 -3.51 -64.89 85.31
C LYS A 286 -4.69 -64.18 84.68
N GLN A 287 -5.27 -63.20 85.36
CA GLN A 287 -6.36 -62.40 84.82
C GLN A 287 -5.86 -61.51 83.69
N LYS A 288 -4.70 -60.85 83.84
CA LYS A 288 -4.05 -60.10 82.76
C LYS A 288 -3.71 -60.98 81.56
N ILE A 289 -3.21 -62.19 81.79
CA ILE A 289 -2.94 -63.16 80.70
C ILE A 289 -4.24 -63.51 79.96
N LYS A 290 -5.34 -63.76 80.68
CA LYS A 290 -6.66 -63.99 80.06
C LYS A 290 -7.18 -62.78 79.31
N ASP A 291 -7.01 -61.58 79.84
CA ASP A 291 -7.44 -60.34 79.20
C ASP A 291 -6.64 -60.11 77.89
N TYR A 292 -5.33 -60.41 77.88
CA TYR A 292 -4.51 -60.40 76.68
C TYR A 292 -4.91 -61.51 75.70
N GLU A 293 -5.17 -62.73 76.17
CA GLU A 293 -5.67 -63.83 75.33
C GLU A 293 -7.02 -63.50 74.68
N ASP A 294 -7.94 -62.87 75.41
CA ASP A 294 -9.23 -62.42 74.90
C ASP A 294 -9.07 -61.26 73.90
N ALA A 295 -8.15 -60.32 74.16
CA ALA A 295 -7.81 -59.28 73.20
C ALA A 295 -7.20 -59.86 71.91
N PHE A 296 -6.28 -60.81 72.03
CA PHE A 296 -5.69 -61.51 70.89
C PHE A 296 -6.72 -62.37 70.14
N ARG A 297 -7.67 -62.98 70.85
CA ARG A 297 -8.78 -63.74 70.23
C ARG A 297 -9.69 -62.81 69.43
N ARG A 298 -10.02 -61.63 69.97
CA ARG A 298 -10.77 -60.59 69.22
C ARG A 298 -10.00 -60.08 68.01
N ILE A 299 -8.68 -59.88 68.12
CA ILE A 299 -7.85 -59.48 66.98
C ILE A 299 -7.78 -60.59 65.93
N LYS A 300 -7.62 -61.87 66.33
CA LYS A 300 -7.67 -63.02 65.41
C LYS A 300 -9.03 -63.13 64.71
N GLU A 301 -10.13 -62.93 65.43
CA GLU A 301 -11.48 -62.95 64.85
C GLU A 301 -11.72 -61.78 63.90
N ALA A 302 -11.20 -60.57 64.22
CA ALA A 302 -11.35 -59.39 63.37
C ALA A 302 -10.44 -59.39 62.14
N THR A 303 -9.22 -59.96 62.25
CA THR A 303 -8.24 -60.02 61.16
C THR A 303 -8.35 -61.31 60.33
N GLY A 304 -8.99 -62.36 60.84
CA GLY A 304 -9.18 -63.64 60.16
C GLY A 304 -7.92 -64.50 60.02
N VAL A 305 -6.85 -64.19 60.75
CA VAL A 305 -5.52 -64.82 60.64
C VAL A 305 -5.28 -65.79 61.81
N HIS A 306 -4.76 -67.00 61.53
CA HIS A 306 -4.67 -68.08 62.53
C HIS A 306 -3.36 -68.09 63.33
N ASP A 307 -2.28 -67.51 62.79
CA ASP A 307 -0.96 -67.43 63.44
C ASP A 307 -0.64 -66.00 63.92
N VAL A 308 -0.05 -65.87 65.11
CA VAL A 308 0.34 -64.58 65.71
C VAL A 308 1.45 -63.93 64.89
N ASN A 309 2.34 -64.73 64.30
CA ASN A 309 3.43 -64.21 63.48
C ASN A 309 2.93 -63.61 62.15
N GLU A 310 1.89 -64.18 61.54
CA GLU A 310 1.25 -63.61 60.34
C GLU A 310 0.56 -62.29 60.65
N ILE A 311 -0.04 -62.15 61.84
CA ILE A 311 -0.62 -60.88 62.29
C ILE A 311 0.47 -59.82 62.38
N ILE A 312 1.59 -60.12 63.05
CA ILE A 312 2.71 -59.18 63.19
C ILE A 312 3.26 -58.79 61.81
N GLN A 313 3.42 -59.75 60.90
CA GLN A 313 3.91 -59.46 59.54
C GLN A 313 2.92 -58.61 58.73
N LYS A 314 1.61 -58.87 58.82
CA LYS A 314 0.59 -58.02 58.18
C LYS A 314 0.52 -56.63 58.78
N PHE A 315 0.66 -56.49 60.10
CA PHE A 315 0.71 -55.18 60.74
C PHE A 315 1.98 -54.42 60.36
N SER A 316 3.15 -55.06 60.34
CA SER A 316 4.39 -54.40 59.89
C SER A 316 4.32 -53.99 58.42
N THR A 317 3.82 -54.85 57.52
CA THR A 317 3.65 -54.48 56.11
C THR A 317 2.57 -53.41 55.91
N GLN A 318 1.49 -53.43 56.69
CA GLN A 318 0.50 -52.35 56.70
C GLN A 318 1.08 -51.04 57.22
N GLU A 319 1.90 -51.07 58.26
CA GLU A 319 2.58 -49.90 58.80
C GLU A 319 3.57 -49.32 57.78
N GLU A 320 4.35 -50.17 57.10
CA GLU A 320 5.24 -49.77 56.00
C GLU A 320 4.49 -49.15 54.82
N THR A 321 3.38 -49.76 54.39
CA THR A 321 2.53 -49.22 53.32
C THR A 321 1.86 -47.91 53.71
N LEU A 322 1.42 -47.77 54.97
CA LEU A 322 0.85 -46.54 55.51
C LEU A 322 1.91 -45.44 55.57
N LEU A 323 3.12 -45.76 56.02
CA LEU A 323 4.25 -44.82 56.05
C LEU A 323 4.65 -44.39 54.63
N ASN A 324 4.64 -45.32 53.67
CA ASN A 324 4.90 -45.01 52.26
C ASN A 324 3.81 -44.10 51.66
N LEU A 325 2.53 -44.37 51.94
CA LEU A 325 1.42 -43.51 51.53
C LEU A 325 1.47 -42.13 52.20
N GLU A 326 1.89 -42.06 53.45
CA GLU A 326 2.06 -40.79 54.16
C GLU A 326 3.23 -39.98 53.56
N ASN A 327 4.33 -40.64 53.21
CA ASN A 327 5.45 -40.02 52.51
C ASN A 327 5.05 -39.53 51.12
N LEU A 328 4.32 -40.34 50.35
CA LEU A 328 3.82 -39.96 49.02
C LEU A 328 2.81 -38.79 49.12
N ARG A 329 1.96 -38.79 50.14
CA ARG A 329 1.06 -37.67 50.45
C ARG A 329 1.87 -36.41 50.77
N LYS A 330 2.91 -36.50 51.60
CA LYS A 330 3.79 -35.36 51.91
C LYS A 330 4.51 -34.85 50.67
N GLU A 331 5.02 -35.73 49.82
CA GLU A 331 5.69 -35.35 48.57
C GLU A 331 4.72 -34.65 47.60
N HIS A 332 3.51 -35.19 47.42
CA HIS A 332 2.49 -34.57 46.60
C HIS A 332 2.00 -33.23 47.16
N GLN A 333 1.90 -33.10 48.49
CA GLN A 333 1.59 -31.84 49.16
C GLN A 333 2.65 -30.78 48.84
N LEU A 334 3.94 -31.14 48.98
CA LEU A 334 5.07 -30.26 48.67
C LEU A 334 5.09 -29.85 47.20
N LYS A 335 4.79 -30.79 46.29
CA LYS A 335 4.70 -30.52 44.85
C LYS A 335 3.51 -29.60 44.51
N LEU A 336 2.40 -29.74 45.21
CA LEU A 336 1.23 -28.85 45.10
C LEU A 336 1.56 -27.43 45.55
N GLU A 337 2.30 -27.30 46.65
CA GLU A 337 2.77 -26.01 47.17
C GLU A 337 3.72 -25.34 46.16
N GLN A 338 4.71 -26.07 45.65
CA GLN A 338 5.61 -25.57 44.60
C GLN A 338 4.87 -25.15 43.33
N LEU A 339 3.90 -25.94 42.86
CA LEU A 339 3.10 -25.59 41.67
C LEU A 339 2.21 -24.37 41.92
N ASN A 340 1.67 -24.20 43.13
CA ASN A 340 0.89 -23.03 43.49
C ASN A 340 1.76 -21.77 43.60
N GLU A 341 2.99 -21.88 44.12
CA GLU A 341 3.95 -20.79 44.17
C GLU A 341 4.39 -20.37 42.75
N ASN A 342 4.74 -21.34 41.90
CA ASN A 342 5.03 -21.09 40.48
C ASN A 342 3.86 -20.43 39.76
N LYS A 343 2.62 -20.87 40.03
CA LYS A 343 1.40 -20.25 39.48
C LYS A 343 1.22 -18.81 39.98
N ALA A 344 1.52 -18.53 41.25
CA ALA A 344 1.45 -17.19 41.80
C ALA A 344 2.52 -16.27 41.18
N GLU A 345 3.75 -16.76 41.00
CA GLU A 345 4.81 -16.02 40.31
C GLU A 345 4.47 -15.74 38.85
N LEU A 346 3.97 -16.74 38.12
CA LEU A 346 3.53 -16.58 36.73
C LEU A 346 2.37 -15.58 36.64
N LYS A 347 1.40 -15.64 37.55
CA LYS A 347 0.32 -14.64 37.62
C LYS A 347 0.88 -13.24 37.88
N LYS A 348 1.83 -13.09 38.80
CA LYS A 348 2.48 -11.81 39.08
C LYS A 348 3.26 -11.28 37.88
N LYS A 349 3.95 -12.15 37.12
CA LYS A 349 4.62 -11.78 35.85
C LYS A 349 3.60 -11.35 34.79
N VAL A 350 2.48 -12.06 34.66
CA VAL A 350 1.40 -11.71 33.73
C VAL A 350 0.73 -10.40 34.12
N GLU A 351 0.48 -10.17 35.41
CA GLU A 351 -0.02 -8.90 35.92
C GLU A 351 1.00 -7.79 35.69
N GLY A 352 2.28 -8.03 35.96
CA GLY A 352 3.38 -7.12 35.64
C GLY A 352 3.38 -6.71 34.16
N LEU A 353 3.24 -7.66 33.23
CA LEU A 353 3.14 -7.40 31.80
C LEU A 353 1.83 -6.66 31.43
N LYS A 354 0.70 -7.04 32.03
CA LYS A 354 -0.60 -6.37 31.81
C LYS A 354 -0.62 -4.94 32.35
N TYR A 355 0.11 -4.64 33.42
CA TYR A 355 0.23 -3.30 33.99
C TYR A 355 1.43 -2.51 33.42
N GLN A 356 2.40 -3.15 32.78
CA GLN A 356 3.40 -2.50 31.92
C GLN A 356 2.75 -1.83 30.69
N ASN A 357 1.57 -2.29 30.26
CA ASN A 357 0.76 -1.58 29.27
C ASN A 357 0.21 -0.22 29.74
N LYS A 358 0.49 0.23 30.98
CA LYS A 358 0.23 1.63 31.37
C LYS A 358 1.27 2.63 30.83
N GLY A 359 2.36 2.16 30.21
CA GLY A 359 3.30 2.96 29.42
C GLY A 359 2.94 3.08 27.93
N GLU A 360 1.69 2.78 27.55
CA GLU A 360 1.24 2.70 26.16
C GLU A 360 1.51 3.97 25.33
N VAL A 361 1.59 5.14 25.97
CA VAL A 361 1.81 6.40 25.24
C VAL A 361 3.29 6.58 24.83
N GLU A 362 4.24 6.14 25.65
CA GLU A 362 5.67 6.26 25.31
C GLU A 362 6.12 5.12 24.39
N SER A 363 5.65 3.88 24.61
CA SER A 363 5.96 2.78 23.70
C SER A 363 5.26 2.92 22.34
N ARG A 364 4.04 3.49 22.27
CA ARG A 364 3.43 3.83 20.97
C ARG A 364 4.16 4.95 20.26
N LYS A 365 4.60 6.00 20.97
CA LYS A 365 5.42 7.06 20.35
C LYS A 365 6.76 6.53 19.83
N GLN A 366 7.42 5.65 20.59
CA GLN A 366 8.64 5.00 20.12
C GLN A 366 8.37 4.07 18.93
N LEU A 367 7.22 3.39 18.90
CA LEU A 367 6.80 2.58 17.76
C LEU A 367 6.52 3.46 16.54
N GLU A 368 5.80 4.56 16.70
CA GLU A 368 5.52 5.55 15.65
C GLU A 368 6.82 6.17 15.12
N GLU A 369 7.78 6.52 15.99
CA GLU A 369 9.10 7.02 15.59
C GLU A 369 9.92 5.97 14.83
N LEU A 370 9.87 4.70 15.25
CA LEU A 370 10.53 3.60 14.55
C LEU A 370 9.86 3.30 13.21
N GLU A 371 8.53 3.36 13.13
CA GLU A 371 7.76 3.21 11.90
C GLU A 371 8.04 4.36 10.93
N GLU A 372 8.12 5.59 11.43
CA GLU A 372 8.46 6.77 10.62
C GLU A 372 9.92 6.70 10.13
N ALA A 373 10.85 6.27 10.99
CA ALA A 373 12.24 6.05 10.60
C ALA A 373 12.35 4.94 9.54
N LEU A 374 11.61 3.84 9.70
CA LEU A 374 11.55 2.74 8.74
C LEU A 374 10.99 3.21 7.40
N ALA A 375 9.90 4.00 7.40
CA ALA A 375 9.32 4.58 6.20
C ALA A 375 10.30 5.52 5.48
N LYS A 376 11.05 6.36 6.23
CA LYS A 376 12.10 7.22 5.66
C LYS A 376 13.23 6.41 5.03
N VAL A 377 13.66 5.33 5.68
CA VAL A 377 14.69 4.43 5.15
C VAL A 377 14.19 3.70 3.90
N MET A 378 12.96 3.19 3.89
CA MET A 378 12.36 2.56 2.71
C MET A 378 12.25 3.54 1.54
N LYS A 379 11.80 4.78 1.76
CA LYS A 379 11.74 5.81 0.71
C LYS A 379 13.13 6.12 0.13
N LYS A 380 14.16 6.20 0.98
CA LYS A 380 15.56 6.36 0.53
C LYS A 380 16.03 5.14 -0.27
N TYR A 381 15.71 3.94 0.19
CA TYR A 381 16.03 2.69 -0.50
C TYR A 381 15.39 2.61 -1.88
N GLU A 382 14.10 2.93 -2.01
CA GLU A 382 13.39 2.96 -3.30
C GLU A 382 14.00 3.99 -4.26
N LYS A 383 14.32 5.19 -3.77
CA LYS A 383 15.02 6.22 -4.57
C LYS A 383 16.39 5.70 -5.05
N SER A 384 17.17 5.07 -4.17
CA SER A 384 18.47 4.50 -4.53
C SER A 384 18.35 3.35 -5.52
N LYS A 385 17.37 2.47 -5.33
CA LYS A 385 17.05 1.37 -6.24
C LYS A 385 16.65 1.88 -7.63
N GLY A 386 15.83 2.93 -7.70
CA GLY A 386 15.46 3.55 -8.97
C GLY A 386 16.64 4.22 -9.69
N LYS A 387 17.59 4.83 -8.96
CA LYS A 387 18.84 5.35 -9.54
C LYS A 387 19.73 4.22 -10.05
N TYR A 388 19.86 3.14 -9.28
CA TYR A 388 20.63 1.96 -9.67
C TYR A 388 20.06 1.33 -10.94
N GLN A 389 18.74 1.12 -11.02
CA GLN A 389 18.10 0.55 -12.20
C GLN A 389 18.33 1.42 -13.45
N ARG A 390 18.15 2.74 -13.34
CA ARG A 390 18.45 3.65 -14.46
C ARG A 390 19.91 3.56 -14.92
N THR A 391 20.84 3.49 -13.98
CA THR A 391 22.27 3.37 -14.30
C THR A 391 22.58 2.02 -14.94
N MET A 392 21.95 0.95 -14.47
CA MET A 392 22.06 -0.39 -15.05
C MET A 392 21.52 -0.43 -16.49
N ASP A 393 20.35 0.17 -16.74
CA ASP A 393 19.75 0.25 -18.08
C ASP A 393 20.70 1.01 -19.03
N ILE A 394 21.28 2.14 -18.60
CA ILE A 394 22.26 2.90 -19.38
C ILE A 394 23.52 2.07 -19.69
N ILE A 395 24.04 1.33 -18.70
CA ILE A 395 25.20 0.46 -18.89
C ILE A 395 24.87 -0.67 -19.88
N GLN A 396 23.68 -1.26 -19.80
CA GLN A 396 23.22 -2.29 -20.71
C GLN A 396 23.08 -1.77 -22.15
N ASP A 397 22.50 -0.58 -22.32
CA ASP A 397 22.41 0.10 -23.62
C ASP A 397 23.80 0.44 -24.18
N THR A 398 24.71 0.89 -23.32
CA THR A 398 26.10 1.21 -23.70
C THR A 398 26.85 -0.05 -24.12
N LYS A 399 26.67 -1.17 -23.40
CA LYS A 399 27.23 -2.47 -23.75
C LYS A 399 26.73 -2.94 -25.10
N ALA A 400 25.41 -2.93 -25.32
CA ALA A 400 24.81 -3.32 -26.60
C ALA A 400 25.31 -2.43 -27.75
N GLY A 401 25.49 -1.12 -27.50
CA GLY A 401 26.09 -0.20 -28.47
C GLY A 401 27.55 -0.52 -28.80
N ILE A 402 28.37 -0.87 -27.80
CA ILE A 402 29.76 -1.26 -27.98
C ILE A 402 29.86 -2.60 -28.73
N GLU A 403 29.01 -3.58 -28.40
CA GLU A 403 28.91 -4.86 -29.09
C GLU A 403 28.56 -4.68 -30.57
N HIS A 404 27.54 -3.86 -30.87
CA HIS A 404 27.15 -3.58 -32.24
C HIS A 404 28.25 -2.89 -33.05
N ILE A 405 28.95 -1.92 -32.45
CA ILE A 405 30.10 -1.27 -33.11
C ILE A 405 31.24 -2.28 -33.32
N ALA A 406 31.50 -3.16 -32.35
CA ALA A 406 32.53 -4.19 -32.47
C ALA A 406 32.22 -5.21 -33.59
N GLU A 407 30.96 -5.61 -33.74
CA GLU A 407 30.46 -6.49 -34.82
C GLU A 407 30.64 -5.82 -36.19
N MET A 408 30.23 -4.56 -36.34
CA MET A 408 30.40 -3.79 -37.57
C MET A 408 31.88 -3.62 -37.97
N LEU A 409 32.78 -3.59 -36.99
CA LEU A 409 34.22 -3.44 -37.17
C LEU A 409 34.99 -4.76 -37.14
N GLU A 410 34.31 -5.92 -37.14
CA GLU A 410 34.94 -7.24 -37.06
C GLU A 410 35.82 -7.53 -38.29
N SER A 411 35.40 -7.04 -39.46
CA SER A 411 36.13 -7.21 -40.72
C SER A 411 37.46 -6.43 -40.79
N ILE A 412 37.70 -5.49 -39.87
CA ILE A 412 38.83 -4.56 -39.91
C ILE A 412 39.86 -4.96 -38.85
N LYS A 413 41.01 -5.45 -39.33
CA LYS A 413 42.11 -5.90 -38.49
C LYS A 413 43.10 -4.77 -38.21
N LEU A 414 43.43 -4.58 -36.93
CA LEU A 414 44.54 -3.73 -36.49
C LEU A 414 45.84 -4.56 -36.56
N ASP A 415 46.91 -3.94 -37.03
CA ASP A 415 48.18 -4.63 -37.22
C ASP A 415 48.79 -4.95 -35.85
N GLY A 416 48.83 -6.24 -35.49
CA GLY A 416 49.46 -6.74 -34.26
C GLY A 416 48.56 -6.83 -33.01
N GLN A 417 47.25 -6.57 -33.09
CA GLN A 417 46.32 -6.73 -31.96
C GLN A 417 45.16 -7.68 -32.29
N SER A 418 44.97 -8.70 -31.46
CA SER A 418 43.83 -9.62 -31.52
C SER A 418 42.53 -8.89 -31.17
N ASN A 419 41.43 -9.26 -31.82
CA ASN A 419 40.10 -8.72 -31.54
C ASN A 419 39.69 -9.16 -30.12
N ILE A 420 39.49 -8.22 -29.20
CA ILE A 420 39.08 -8.55 -27.82
C ILE A 420 37.58 -8.89 -27.84
N PRO A 421 37.17 -10.07 -27.31
CA PRO A 421 35.75 -10.38 -27.16
C PRO A 421 35.11 -9.41 -26.16
N VAL A 422 33.95 -8.86 -26.52
CA VAL A 422 33.23 -7.94 -25.64
C VAL A 422 32.69 -8.72 -24.44
N SER A 423 33.25 -8.45 -23.27
CA SER A 423 32.86 -9.01 -21.97
C SER A 423 32.71 -7.87 -20.95
N ASP A 424 31.98 -8.10 -19.86
CA ASP A 424 31.70 -7.08 -18.84
C ASP A 424 32.98 -6.51 -18.20
N GLU A 425 34.06 -7.30 -18.17
CA GLU A 425 35.38 -6.89 -17.67
C GLU A 425 36.21 -6.11 -18.71
N ASN A 426 35.95 -6.32 -20.00
CA ASN A 426 36.79 -5.83 -21.11
C ASN A 426 36.11 -4.76 -21.97
N LEU A 427 34.96 -4.23 -21.54
CA LEU A 427 34.17 -3.21 -22.26
C LEU A 427 34.97 -1.96 -22.65
N ILE A 428 35.81 -1.47 -21.74
CA ILE A 428 36.63 -0.27 -21.96
C ILE A 428 37.72 -0.55 -23.00
N GLU A 429 38.36 -1.72 -22.93
CA GLU A 429 39.39 -2.14 -23.86
C GLU A 429 38.81 -2.39 -25.26
N ALA A 430 37.63 -3.01 -25.34
CA ALA A 430 36.89 -3.21 -26.58
C ALA A 430 36.49 -1.87 -27.22
N LEU A 431 36.01 -0.90 -26.42
CA LEU A 431 35.73 0.46 -26.91
C LEU A 431 36.99 1.16 -27.43
N MET A 432 38.13 0.99 -26.76
CA MET A 432 39.40 1.56 -27.19
C MET A 432 39.89 0.94 -28.50
N GLN A 433 39.75 -0.37 -28.68
CA GLN A 433 40.04 -1.03 -29.97
C GLN A 433 39.10 -0.56 -31.08
N ASN A 434 37.80 -0.42 -30.80
CA ASN A 434 36.82 0.12 -31.75
C ASN A 434 37.19 1.53 -32.20
N ARG A 435 37.64 2.38 -31.27
CA ARG A 435 38.15 3.73 -31.59
C ARG A 435 39.34 3.67 -32.55
N LEU A 436 40.35 2.83 -32.28
CA LEU A 436 41.53 2.71 -33.14
C LEU A 436 41.19 2.19 -34.54
N LYS A 437 40.26 1.23 -34.65
CA LYS A 437 39.75 0.76 -35.94
C LYS A 437 39.04 1.87 -36.71
N MET A 438 38.17 2.63 -36.05
CA MET A 438 37.49 3.79 -36.65
C MET A 438 38.47 4.87 -37.10
N GLU A 439 39.54 5.09 -36.34
CA GLU A 439 40.60 6.03 -36.71
C GLU A 439 41.37 5.56 -37.96
N LYS A 440 41.69 4.26 -38.07
CA LYS A 440 42.28 3.68 -39.29
C LYS A 440 41.36 3.87 -40.50
N ILE A 441 40.06 3.63 -40.38
CA ILE A 441 39.07 3.90 -41.44
C ILE A 441 39.06 5.38 -41.80
N TYR A 442 39.01 6.26 -40.80
CA TYR A 442 38.97 7.70 -41.02
C TYR A 442 40.19 8.18 -41.81
N PHE A 443 41.39 7.70 -41.49
CA PHE A 443 42.59 8.02 -42.27
C PHE A 443 42.54 7.46 -43.70
N GLN A 444 42.02 6.24 -43.91
CA GLN A 444 41.84 5.68 -45.25
C GLN A 444 40.82 6.46 -46.08
N VAL A 445 39.69 6.85 -45.49
CA VAL A 445 38.65 7.64 -46.13
C VAL A 445 39.15 9.05 -46.43
N LYS A 446 39.85 9.70 -45.49
CA LYS A 446 40.43 11.04 -45.69
C LYS A 446 41.48 11.07 -46.82
N GLY A 447 42.19 9.97 -47.04
CA GLY A 447 43.11 9.79 -48.16
C GLY A 447 42.44 9.53 -49.51
N SER A 448 41.14 9.23 -49.54
CA SER A 448 40.41 8.96 -50.78
C SER A 448 40.14 10.24 -51.57
N GLU A 449 40.29 10.16 -52.90
CA GLU A 449 39.91 11.24 -53.83
C GLU A 449 38.44 11.66 -53.67
N VAL A 450 37.58 10.71 -53.30
CA VAL A 450 36.15 10.90 -53.05
C VAL A 450 35.91 11.85 -51.88
N PHE A 451 36.62 11.68 -50.77
CA PHE A 451 36.48 12.53 -49.59
C PHE A 451 36.94 13.96 -49.87
N ASN A 452 38.04 14.13 -50.61
CA ASN A 452 38.54 15.44 -51.02
C ASN A 452 37.57 16.17 -51.98
N MET A 453 36.81 15.44 -52.80
CA MET A 453 35.72 16.02 -53.62
C MET A 453 34.57 16.52 -52.75
N PHE A 454 34.11 15.71 -51.78
CA PHE A 454 33.04 16.09 -50.86
C PHE A 454 33.42 17.26 -49.95
N GLU A 455 34.66 17.31 -49.45
CA GLU A 455 35.14 18.40 -48.59
C GLU A 455 35.17 19.74 -49.34
N LYS A 456 35.65 19.75 -50.60
CA LYS A 456 35.60 20.93 -51.47
C LYS A 456 34.17 21.37 -51.77
N GLN A 457 33.25 20.43 -51.99
CA GLN A 457 31.84 20.76 -52.25
C GLN A 457 31.09 21.22 -51.01
N ALA A 458 31.35 20.65 -49.84
CA ALA A 458 30.76 21.06 -48.56
C ALA A 458 31.10 22.52 -48.21
N ILE A 459 32.32 22.99 -48.54
CA ILE A 459 32.74 24.39 -48.39
C ILE A 459 31.97 25.34 -49.32
N THR A 460 31.57 24.89 -50.52
CA THR A 460 30.66 25.64 -51.41
C THR A 460 29.21 25.63 -50.93
N LEU A 461 28.75 24.53 -50.31
CA LEU A 461 27.37 24.35 -49.85
C LEU A 461 27.07 25.10 -48.54
N SER A 462 28.06 25.37 -47.70
CA SER A 462 27.89 26.17 -46.47
C SER A 462 27.61 27.65 -46.75
N LYS A 463 27.85 28.13 -47.98
CA LYS A 463 27.64 29.52 -48.41
C LYS A 463 26.25 29.78 -48.98
N THR A 464 25.44 28.75 -49.23
CA THR A 464 24.09 28.89 -49.80
C THR A 464 23.04 28.63 -48.73
N SER A 465 22.07 29.53 -48.57
CA SER A 465 20.99 29.40 -47.57
C SER A 465 19.92 28.38 -47.97
N ASP A 466 19.87 28.01 -49.26
CA ASP A 466 18.78 27.24 -49.83
C ASP A 466 19.01 25.73 -49.71
N THR A 467 18.12 25.06 -48.98
CA THR A 467 18.25 23.65 -48.59
C THR A 467 18.08 22.69 -49.78
N ALA A 468 17.27 23.08 -50.77
CA ALA A 468 17.02 22.28 -51.98
C ALA A 468 18.21 22.28 -52.94
N HIS A 469 18.91 23.41 -53.08
CA HIS A 469 20.16 23.47 -53.84
C HIS A 469 21.26 22.65 -53.18
N ARG A 470 21.29 22.63 -51.84
CA ARG A 470 22.27 21.84 -51.10
C ARG A 470 22.09 20.34 -51.32
N THR A 471 20.86 19.84 -51.25
CA THR A 471 20.56 18.42 -51.47
C THR A 471 20.78 17.99 -52.92
N ALA A 472 20.41 18.82 -53.89
CA ALA A 472 20.62 18.53 -55.32
C ALA A 472 22.13 18.45 -55.68
N ALA A 473 22.94 19.38 -55.19
CA ALA A 473 24.39 19.38 -55.43
C ALA A 473 25.10 18.19 -54.76
N LEU A 474 24.65 17.78 -53.57
CA LEU A 474 25.16 16.61 -52.86
C LEU A 474 24.84 15.30 -53.59
N LEU A 475 23.62 15.17 -54.12
CA LEU A 475 23.23 14.03 -54.95
C LEU A 475 24.05 13.98 -56.25
N GLN A 476 24.23 15.12 -56.92
CA GLN A 476 25.03 15.21 -58.14
C GLN A 476 26.51 14.83 -57.92
N ALA A 477 27.06 15.14 -56.73
CA ALA A 477 28.38 14.70 -56.30
C ALA A 477 28.48 13.18 -56.06
N ILE A 478 27.47 12.60 -55.41
CA ILE A 478 27.39 11.17 -55.16
C ILE A 478 27.31 10.39 -56.48
N TYR A 479 26.56 10.88 -57.47
CA TYR A 479 26.40 10.23 -58.77
C TYR A 479 27.57 10.45 -59.75
N SER A 480 28.53 11.34 -59.45
CA SER A 480 29.69 11.60 -60.32
C SER A 480 30.91 10.73 -60.00
N VAL A 481 30.85 9.90 -58.94
CA VAL A 481 31.89 8.94 -58.58
C VAL A 481 31.44 7.51 -58.96
N PRO A 482 32.07 6.87 -59.96
CA PRO A 482 31.65 5.55 -60.46
C PRO A 482 31.67 4.44 -59.40
N GLU A 483 32.61 4.47 -58.46
CA GLU A 483 32.75 3.47 -57.38
C GLU A 483 31.60 3.54 -56.35
N LEU A 484 31.02 4.72 -56.11
CA LEU A 484 29.89 4.91 -55.19
C LEU A 484 28.53 4.58 -55.83
N SER A 485 28.42 4.75 -57.15
CA SER A 485 27.23 4.43 -57.93
C SER A 485 26.89 2.93 -57.90
N ALA A 486 27.90 2.05 -57.94
CA ALA A 486 27.70 0.60 -57.87
C ALA A 486 27.26 0.12 -56.47
N SER A 487 27.71 0.78 -55.40
CA SER A 487 27.33 0.48 -54.01
C SER A 487 25.99 1.08 -53.57
N SER A 488 25.44 2.04 -54.32
CA SER A 488 24.15 2.69 -53.98
C SER A 488 22.98 1.70 -53.96
N GLY A 489 23.03 0.62 -54.75
CA GLY A 489 22.00 -0.42 -54.75
C GLY A 489 22.01 -1.34 -53.53
N GLN A 490 23.11 -1.36 -52.74
CA GLN A 490 23.21 -2.13 -51.49
C GLN A 490 22.87 -1.29 -50.25
N LEU A 491 23.04 0.03 -50.30
CA LEU A 491 22.64 0.96 -49.23
C LEU A 491 21.12 0.99 -49.00
N GLU A 492 20.30 0.77 -50.03
CA GLU A 492 18.85 0.65 -49.88
C GLU A 492 18.42 -0.60 -49.09
N LYS A 493 19.20 -1.69 -49.15
CA LYS A 493 18.93 -2.92 -48.37
C LYS A 493 19.51 -2.88 -46.96
N GLY A 494 20.61 -2.15 -46.73
CA GLY A 494 21.20 -1.94 -45.41
C GLY A 494 20.41 -0.97 -44.52
N ASN A 495 19.59 -0.09 -45.11
CA ASN A 495 18.72 0.83 -44.37
C ASN A 495 17.58 0.15 -43.59
N MET A 496 17.37 -1.16 -43.75
CA MET A 496 16.40 -1.92 -42.95
C MET A 496 16.88 -2.19 -41.51
N TYR A 497 18.19 -2.05 -41.25
CA TYR A 497 18.82 -2.25 -39.94
C TYR A 497 19.55 -1.01 -39.43
N ASN A 498 19.32 0.16 -40.04
CA ASN A 498 19.63 1.44 -39.40
C ASN A 498 18.61 1.69 -38.28
N CYS A 499 18.74 0.90 -37.22
CA CYS A 499 18.28 1.26 -35.90
C CYS A 499 19.07 2.52 -35.54
N ARG A 500 18.53 3.70 -35.88
CA ARG A 500 18.78 4.88 -35.07
C ARG A 500 18.43 4.41 -33.66
N VAL A 501 19.44 4.12 -32.84
CA VAL A 501 19.25 3.91 -31.41
C VAL A 501 18.57 5.20 -30.99
N LYS A 502 17.24 5.12 -30.86
CA LYS A 502 16.47 6.15 -30.20
C LYS A 502 16.98 6.04 -28.78
N GLY A 503 18.03 6.82 -28.48
CA GLY A 503 18.32 7.20 -27.11
C GLY A 503 16.97 7.57 -26.54
N HIS A 504 16.57 6.85 -25.51
CA HIS A 504 15.26 6.96 -24.91
C HIS A 504 15.01 8.45 -24.66
N GLN A 505 14.27 9.11 -25.56
CA GLN A 505 13.54 10.32 -25.25
C GLN A 505 12.38 9.86 -24.36
N LYS A 506 12.72 9.34 -23.18
CA LYS A 506 11.88 9.60 -22.03
C LYS A 506 12.04 11.09 -21.85
N GLU A 507 10.95 11.77 -22.13
CA GLU A 507 10.62 13.09 -21.64
C GLU A 507 11.62 13.49 -20.55
N GLU A 508 12.42 14.50 -20.83
CA GLU A 508 12.93 15.36 -19.78
C GLU A 508 11.68 15.81 -19.02
N GLU A 509 11.24 15.00 -18.04
CA GLU A 509 10.62 15.51 -16.84
C GLU A 509 11.69 16.44 -16.29
N GLU A 510 11.64 17.69 -16.76
CA GLU A 510 12.11 18.84 -16.02
C GLU A 510 11.56 18.63 -14.61
N ASP A 511 12.43 18.17 -13.72
CA ASP A 511 12.28 18.14 -12.28
C ASP A 511 12.22 19.61 -11.86
N PHE A 512 11.12 20.28 -12.22
CA PHE A 512 10.66 21.50 -11.58
C PHE A 512 10.44 21.11 -10.14
N SER A 513 11.44 21.39 -9.31
CA SER A 513 11.37 21.56 -7.86
C SER A 513 10.04 21.09 -7.26
N ASP A 514 9.96 19.81 -6.90
CA ASP A 514 8.82 19.23 -6.19
C ASP A 514 8.80 19.63 -4.69
N ASP A 515 9.08 20.92 -4.43
CA ASP A 515 8.87 21.60 -3.14
C ASP A 515 7.55 22.40 -3.14
N ALA A 516 6.66 22.17 -4.12
CA ALA A 516 5.42 22.97 -4.25
C ALA A 516 4.18 22.22 -4.79
N ILE A 517 4.10 20.88 -4.70
CA ILE A 517 2.86 20.12 -5.00
C ILE A 517 2.53 19.14 -3.87
N GLU A 518 2.51 19.63 -2.63
CA GLU A 518 1.68 19.07 -1.56
C GLU A 518 0.70 20.17 -1.16
N ASP A 519 -0.57 20.08 -1.62
CA ASP A 519 -1.73 20.69 -0.94
C ASP A 519 -3.11 20.42 -1.60
N ASN A 520 -3.20 19.65 -2.69
CA ASN A 520 -4.50 19.45 -3.39
C ASN A 520 -5.13 18.04 -3.34
N LEU A 521 -4.61 17.12 -2.51
CA LEU A 521 -5.26 15.80 -2.30
C LEU A 521 -6.24 15.78 -1.10
N ASP A 522 -6.18 16.77 -0.20
CA ASP A 522 -7.06 16.82 0.97
C ASP A 522 -8.43 17.47 0.70
N SER A 523 -8.56 18.28 -0.36
CA SER A 523 -9.83 18.95 -0.70
C SER A 523 -10.91 17.96 -1.18
N ASP A 524 -10.52 16.96 -1.97
CA ASP A 524 -11.44 15.98 -2.56
C ASP A 524 -11.83 14.88 -1.55
N ALA A 525 -10.95 14.57 -0.60
CA ALA A 525 -11.24 13.68 0.53
C ALA A 525 -12.24 14.33 1.51
N LEU A 526 -12.07 15.61 1.82
CA LEU A 526 -12.99 16.37 2.68
C LEU A 526 -14.36 16.58 2.01
N ALA A 527 -14.42 16.80 0.69
CA ALA A 527 -15.67 16.89 -0.06
C ALA A 527 -16.45 15.55 -0.02
N ARG A 528 -15.76 14.43 -0.21
CA ARG A 528 -16.35 13.08 -0.13
C ARG A 528 -16.79 12.73 1.29
N GLU A 529 -16.03 13.13 2.31
CA GLU A 529 -16.39 12.91 3.72
C GLU A 529 -17.60 13.78 4.13
N LYS A 530 -17.69 15.02 3.64
CA LYS A 530 -18.83 15.91 3.88
C LYS A 530 -20.11 15.42 3.21
N ILE A 531 -20.01 14.93 1.97
CA ILE A 531 -21.14 14.29 1.23
C ILE A 531 -21.57 12.99 1.93
N ASN A 532 -20.63 12.17 2.40
CA ASN A 532 -20.96 10.97 3.18
C ASN A 532 -21.61 11.30 4.53
N LYS A 533 -21.16 12.34 5.24
CA LYS A 533 -21.77 12.80 6.50
C LYS A 533 -23.18 13.39 6.27
N GLU A 534 -23.41 14.15 5.20
CA GLU A 534 -24.76 14.64 4.87
C GLU A 534 -25.70 13.51 4.43
N SER A 535 -25.20 12.54 3.67
CA SER A 535 -25.92 11.31 3.28
C SER A 535 -26.35 10.50 4.50
N THR A 536 -25.44 10.27 5.45
CA THR A 536 -25.73 9.50 6.67
C THR A 536 -26.68 10.26 7.61
N LEU A 537 -26.52 11.58 7.78
CA LEU A 537 -27.45 12.42 8.54
C LEU A 537 -28.86 12.47 7.91
N LYS A 538 -28.96 12.46 6.57
CA LYS A 538 -30.24 12.41 5.86
C LYS A 538 -30.93 11.05 6.04
N MET A 539 -30.18 9.95 5.99
CA MET A 539 -30.68 8.61 6.32
C MET A 539 -31.08 8.47 7.79
N GLU A 540 -30.34 9.08 8.71
CA GLU A 540 -30.67 9.07 10.14
C GLU A 540 -31.95 9.88 10.42
N ARG A 541 -32.12 11.05 9.78
CA ARG A 541 -33.37 11.85 9.85
C ARG A 541 -34.57 11.11 9.26
N LEU A 542 -34.39 10.40 8.14
CA LEU A 542 -35.44 9.58 7.55
C LEU A 542 -35.81 8.39 8.44
N SER A 543 -34.83 7.71 9.05
CA SER A 543 -35.08 6.61 9.98
C SER A 543 -35.76 7.06 11.29
N LYS A 544 -35.39 8.24 11.82
CA LYS A 544 -36.06 8.87 12.98
C LYS A 544 -37.50 9.30 12.63
N GLY A 545 -37.74 9.81 11.43
CA GLY A 545 -39.09 10.13 10.94
C GLY A 545 -40.00 8.91 10.77
N ILE A 546 -39.45 7.77 10.35
CA ILE A 546 -40.19 6.49 10.24
C ILE A 546 -40.50 5.92 11.63
N LYS A 547 -39.58 6.02 12.60
CA LYS A 547 -39.84 5.62 14.00
C LYS A 547 -40.90 6.51 14.66
N ALA A 548 -40.90 7.82 14.39
CA ALA A 548 -41.92 8.76 14.89
C ALA A 548 -43.32 8.50 14.29
N LYS A 549 -43.42 8.16 12.99
CA LYS A 549 -44.68 7.74 12.35
C LYS A 549 -45.22 6.41 12.88
N ARG A 550 -44.35 5.45 13.21
CA ARG A 550 -44.77 4.18 13.85
C ARG A 550 -45.25 4.39 15.30
N ALA A 551 -44.63 5.30 16.06
CA ALA A 551 -45.08 5.64 17.40
C ALA A 551 -46.42 6.40 17.41
N SER A 552 -46.66 7.33 16.48
CA SER A 552 -47.94 8.05 16.38
C SER A 552 -49.08 7.16 15.87
N SER A 553 -48.79 6.23 14.95
CA SER A 553 -49.73 5.19 14.50
C SER A 553 -50.15 4.24 15.63
N ALA A 554 -49.21 3.82 16.48
CA ALA A 554 -49.49 2.98 17.64
C ALA A 554 -50.29 3.73 18.74
N ALA A 555 -50.02 5.02 18.95
CA ALA A 555 -50.77 5.86 19.89
C ALA A 555 -52.20 6.17 19.41
N SER A 556 -52.41 6.32 18.08
CA SER A 556 -53.74 6.56 17.51
C SER A 556 -54.63 5.31 17.51
N LYS A 557 -54.05 4.11 17.38
CA LYS A 557 -54.78 2.83 17.54
C LYS A 557 -55.20 2.54 18.99
N LYS A 558 -54.48 3.05 20.00
CA LYS A 558 -54.86 2.91 21.42
C LYS A 558 -55.94 3.90 21.88
N ARG A 559 -56.28 4.91 21.08
CA ARG A 559 -57.35 5.90 21.38
C ARG A 559 -58.67 5.61 20.65
N LYS A 560 -58.76 4.51 19.89
CA LYS A 560 -59.94 4.14 19.09
C LYS A 560 -60.53 2.76 19.40
N ASN A 561 -60.11 2.13 20.50
CA ASN A 561 -60.79 0.99 21.10
C ASN A 561 -61.23 1.34 22.52
#